data_AF-A0A428CM34-F1
#
_entry.id   AF-A0A428CM34-F1
#
_cell.length_a   1.000
_cell.length_b   1.000
_cell.length_c   1.000
_cell.angle_alpha   90.00
_cell.angle_beta   90.00
_cell.angle_gamma   90.00
#
_symmetry.space_group_name_H-M   'P 1'
#
loop_
_entity.id
_entity.type
_entity.pdbx_description
1 polymer ?
#
loop_
_entity_poly.entity_id
_entity_poly.type
_entity_poly.pdbx_seq_one_letter_code
_entity_poly.pdbx_strand_id
1 'polypeptide(L)'
;MDKNRINQLLPIAVEVIEKELTEPIPNEFRGYIASFGAAITMGSLPAAVAYYSAKSKNAKEDRTKLPVMILEVLKKENTAITETTLFEYVTSFRNDNESFAIKEDVLHAAIAIKLGLNLFEIESKDQKVKEDEKNGG
;
A
#
# COMPACT_ATOMS: atom_id res chain seq x y z
N MET A 1 12.53 3.21 12.66
CA MET A 1 12.02 4.18 11.67
C MET A 1 13.15 5.06 11.18
N ASP A 2 13.65 4.74 10.00
CA ASP A 2 14.73 5.46 9.33
C ASP A 2 14.13 6.49 8.36
N LYS A 3 14.28 7.78 8.69
CA LYS A 3 13.78 8.88 7.86
C LYS A 3 14.50 8.98 6.52
N ASN A 4 15.79 8.61 6.47
CA ASN A 4 16.57 8.68 5.23
C ASN A 4 16.07 7.63 4.25
N ARG A 5 15.79 6.42 4.75
CA ARG A 5 15.21 5.35 3.94
C ARG A 5 13.87 5.75 3.34
N ILE A 6 12.97 6.31 4.15
CA ILE A 6 11.67 6.79 3.67
C ILE A 6 11.83 7.87 2.59
N ASN A 7 12.76 8.82 2.76
CA ASN A 7 13.01 9.87 1.78
C ASN A 7 13.53 9.32 0.44
N GLN A 8 14.34 8.26 0.46
CA GLN A 8 14.80 7.57 -0.74
C GLN A 8 13.66 6.86 -1.47
N LEU A 9 12.73 6.28 -0.72
CA LEU A 9 11.56 5.58 -1.27
C LEU A 9 10.47 6.51 -1.81
N LEU A 10 10.42 7.76 -1.37
CA LEU A 10 9.38 8.71 -1.76
C LEU A 10 9.22 8.89 -3.29
N PRO A 11 10.26 9.19 -4.09
CA PRO A 11 10.10 9.31 -5.54
C PRO A 11 9.61 8.02 -6.21
N ILE A 12 10.06 6.86 -5.72
CA ILE A 12 9.60 5.55 -6.20
C ILE A 12 8.12 5.36 -5.88
N ALA A 13 7.70 5.72 -4.66
CA ALA A 13 6.31 5.61 -4.24
C ALA A 13 5.38 6.49 -5.08
N VAL A 14 5.80 7.70 -5.45
CA VAL A 14 5.03 8.58 -6.35
C VAL A 14 4.83 7.94 -7.72
N GLU A 15 5.90 7.40 -8.33
CA GLU A 15 5.81 6.70 -9.63
C GLU A 15 4.85 5.49 -9.56
N VAL A 16 4.91 4.73 -8.46
CA VAL A 16 4.03 3.57 -8.26
C VAL A 16 2.57 4.00 -8.06
N ILE A 17 2.32 5.09 -7.34
CA ILE A 17 0.97 5.65 -7.17
C ILE A 17 0.40 6.06 -8.53
N GLU A 18 1.16 6.81 -9.35
CA GLU A 18 0.77 7.23 -10.71
C GLU A 18 0.42 6.04 -11.62
N LYS A 19 1.13 4.93 -11.47
CA LYS A 19 0.91 3.72 -12.26
C LYS A 19 -0.31 2.92 -11.82
N GLU A 20 -0.52 2.77 -10.52
CA GLU A 20 -1.51 1.85 -9.97
C GLU A 20 -2.85 2.51 -9.66
N LEU A 21 -2.89 3.83 -9.47
CA LEU A 21 -4.07 4.60 -9.13
C LEU A 21 -4.34 5.69 -10.19
N THR A 22 -5.62 5.92 -10.47
CA THR A 22 -6.06 6.97 -11.39
C THR A 22 -6.41 8.21 -10.57
N GLU A 23 -6.00 9.39 -11.02
CA GLU A 23 -6.44 10.65 -10.44
C GLU A 23 -7.84 11.06 -10.93
N PRO A 24 -8.70 11.62 -10.06
CA PRO A 24 -8.47 11.87 -8.64
C PRO A 24 -8.44 10.56 -7.83
N ILE A 25 -7.52 10.47 -6.87
CA ILE A 25 -7.30 9.25 -6.09
C ILE A 25 -8.50 8.99 -5.17
N PRO A 26 -9.03 7.75 -5.10
CA PRO A 26 -10.13 7.45 -4.21
C PRO A 26 -9.78 7.73 -2.75
N ASN A 27 -10.64 8.48 -2.06
CA ASN A 27 -10.40 8.92 -0.68
C ASN A 27 -10.22 7.75 0.30
N GLU A 28 -10.76 6.57 -0.01
CA GLU A 28 -10.59 5.33 0.74
C GLU A 28 -9.12 4.92 0.90
N PHE A 29 -8.22 5.23 -0.05
CA PHE A 29 -6.82 4.81 0.01
C PHE A 29 -6.07 5.37 1.22
N ARG A 30 -6.37 6.61 1.62
CA ARG A 30 -5.81 7.20 2.86
C ARG A 30 -6.28 6.43 4.10
N GLY A 31 -7.52 5.95 4.09
CA GLY A 31 -8.07 5.09 5.13
C GLY A 31 -7.42 3.71 5.14
N TYR A 32 -7.21 3.10 3.97
CA TYR A 32 -6.57 1.79 3.84
C TYR A 32 -5.14 1.80 4.36
N ILE A 33 -4.33 2.80 3.99
CA ILE A 33 -2.93 2.85 4.43
C ILE A 33 -2.80 3.12 5.93
N ALA A 34 -3.67 3.96 6.50
CA ALA A 34 -3.70 4.20 7.94
C ALA A 34 -4.12 2.93 8.71
N SER A 35 -5.16 2.25 8.22
CA SER A 35 -5.69 1.02 8.83
C SER A 35 -4.73 -0.17 8.66
N PHE A 36 -3.93 -0.20 7.60
CA PHE A 36 -2.90 -1.21 7.39
C PHE A 36 -1.79 -1.11 8.45
N GLY A 37 -1.28 0.11 8.73
CA GLY A 37 -0.31 0.33 9.80
C GLY A 37 -0.84 -0.07 11.18
N ALA A 38 -2.12 0.20 11.45
CA ALA A 38 -2.79 -0.24 12.67
C ALA A 38 -2.89 -1.78 12.75
N ALA A 39 -3.26 -2.45 11.65
CA ALA A 39 -3.36 -3.90 11.58
C ALA A 39 -2.02 -4.60 11.83
N ILE A 40 -0.91 -4.06 11.30
CA ILE A 40 0.45 -4.56 11.58
C ILE A 40 0.79 -4.41 13.07
N THR A 41 0.37 -3.31 13.68
CA THR A 41 0.67 -3.00 15.09
C THR A 41 -0.13 -3.89 16.05
N MET A 42 -1.42 -4.11 15.76
CA MET A 42 -2.32 -4.92 16.60
C MET A 42 -2.18 -6.42 16.37
N GLY A 43 -1.77 -6.83 15.17
CA GLY A 43 -1.61 -8.22 14.78
C GLY A 43 -0.19 -8.53 14.35
N SER A 44 -0.07 -9.17 13.18
CA SER A 44 1.20 -9.47 12.54
C SER A 44 1.25 -8.95 11.12
N LEU A 45 2.45 -8.73 10.59
CA LEU A 45 2.64 -8.30 9.21
C LEU A 45 2.02 -9.29 8.21
N PRO A 46 2.26 -10.62 8.29
CA PRO A 46 1.61 -11.57 7.38
C PRO A 46 0.09 -11.54 7.45
N ALA A 47 -0.49 -11.42 8.66
CA ALA A 47 -1.94 -11.38 8.82
C ALA A 47 -2.55 -10.10 8.21
N ALA A 48 -1.90 -8.95 8.42
CA ALA A 48 -2.31 -7.69 7.80
C ALA A 48 -2.23 -7.79 6.26
N VAL A 49 -1.11 -8.28 5.72
CA VAL A 49 -0.95 -8.44 4.27
C VAL A 49 -1.98 -9.41 3.69
N ALA A 50 -2.26 -10.54 4.34
CA ALA A 50 -3.29 -11.47 3.90
C ALA A 50 -4.68 -10.81 3.84
N TYR A 51 -5.05 -10.03 4.86
CA TYR A 51 -6.33 -9.33 4.90
C TYR A 51 -6.49 -8.33 3.75
N TYR A 52 -5.45 -7.53 3.45
CA TYR A 52 -5.49 -6.55 2.38
C TYR A 52 -5.32 -7.17 0.97
N SER A 53 -4.70 -8.35 0.88
CA SER A 53 -4.57 -9.09 -0.40
C SER A 53 -5.86 -9.83 -0.78
N ALA A 54 -6.74 -10.08 0.19
CA ALA A 54 -8.03 -10.71 -0.07
C ALA A 54 -9.02 -9.71 -0.70
N LYS A 55 -9.50 -10.02 -1.90
CA LYS A 55 -10.60 -9.30 -2.56
C LYS A 55 -11.81 -9.26 -1.62
N SER A 56 -12.29 -8.05 -1.34
CA SER A 56 -13.50 -7.87 -0.55
C SER A 56 -14.69 -7.74 -1.49
N LYS A 57 -15.72 -8.58 -1.29
CA LYS A 57 -16.99 -8.42 -2.01
C LYS A 57 -17.76 -7.15 -1.61
N ASN A 58 -17.37 -6.54 -0.48
CA ASN A 58 -18.09 -5.42 0.15
C ASN A 58 -17.23 -4.16 0.32
N ALA A 59 -15.99 -4.13 -0.21
CA ALA A 59 -15.19 -2.90 -0.17
C ALA A 59 -15.61 -2.01 -1.33
N LYS A 60 -15.74 -0.70 -1.05
CA LYS A 60 -16.05 0.30 -2.07
C LYS A 60 -14.93 0.44 -3.11
N GLU A 61 -13.68 0.31 -2.67
CA GLU A 61 -12.49 0.41 -3.51
C GLU A 61 -11.59 -0.81 -3.37
N ASP A 62 -10.79 -1.07 -4.40
CA ASP A 62 -9.90 -2.24 -4.43
C ASP A 62 -8.67 -2.04 -3.53
N ARG A 63 -8.85 -2.40 -2.25
CA ARG A 63 -7.78 -2.40 -1.25
C ARG A 63 -6.60 -3.32 -1.60
N THR A 64 -6.76 -4.26 -2.56
CA THR A 64 -5.67 -5.16 -2.97
C THR A 64 -4.54 -4.43 -3.70
N LYS A 65 -4.80 -3.22 -4.20
CA LYS A 65 -3.76 -2.36 -4.76
C LYS A 65 -2.72 -1.91 -3.72
N LEU A 66 -3.08 -1.81 -2.43
CA LEU A 66 -2.13 -1.41 -1.39
C LEU A 66 -0.94 -2.38 -1.26
N PRO A 67 -1.13 -3.70 -1.06
CA PRO A 67 -0.01 -4.64 -1.01
C PRO A 67 0.75 -4.73 -2.35
N VAL A 68 0.08 -4.53 -3.50
CA VAL A 68 0.74 -4.46 -4.82
C VAL A 68 1.71 -3.29 -4.87
N MET A 69 1.25 -2.08 -4.54
CA MET A 69 2.09 -0.88 -4.54
C MET A 69 3.28 -1.01 -3.58
N ILE A 70 3.07 -1.55 -2.37
CA ILE A 70 4.16 -1.76 -1.41
C ILE A 70 5.24 -2.68 -1.99
N LEU A 71 4.85 -3.82 -2.58
CA LEU A 71 5.81 -4.74 -3.19
C LEU A 71 6.56 -4.07 -4.36
N GLU A 72 5.85 -3.30 -5.19
CA GLU A 72 6.46 -2.64 -6.34
C GLU A 72 7.49 -1.59 -5.92
N VAL A 73 7.20 -0.81 -4.88
CA VAL A 73 8.16 0.13 -4.27
C VAL A 73 9.42 -0.61 -3.81
N LEU A 74 9.25 -1.72 -3.10
CA LEU A 74 10.38 -2.54 -2.62
C LEU A 74 11.20 -3.13 -3.77
N LYS A 75 10.55 -3.63 -4.83
CA LYS A 75 11.23 -4.19 -6.01
C LYS A 75 12.01 -3.15 -6.81
N LYS A 76 11.46 -1.94 -6.96
CA LYS A 76 12.13 -0.84 -7.65
C LYS A 76 13.36 -0.37 -6.89
N GLU A 77 13.33 -0.43 -5.56
CA GLU A 77 14.48 -0.13 -4.72
C GLU A 77 15.53 -1.26 -4.70
N ASN A 78 15.07 -2.51 -4.62
CA ASN A 78 15.93 -3.68 -4.56
C ASN A 78 15.49 -4.73 -5.59
N THR A 79 16.20 -4.76 -6.72
CA THR A 79 15.91 -5.67 -7.83
C THR A 79 16.19 -7.14 -7.52
N ALA A 80 16.76 -7.47 -6.35
CA ALA A 80 16.94 -8.85 -5.90
C ALA A 80 15.63 -9.46 -5.35
N ILE A 81 14.61 -8.66 -5.07
CA ILE A 81 13.28 -9.14 -4.64
C ILE A 81 12.57 -9.76 -5.85
N THR A 82 12.27 -11.06 -5.75
CA THR A 82 11.72 -11.84 -6.88
C THR A 82 10.27 -12.28 -6.65
N GLU A 83 9.81 -12.23 -5.41
CA GLU A 83 8.48 -12.63 -4.95
C GLU A 83 7.38 -11.91 -5.73
N THR A 84 6.32 -12.63 -6.10
CA THR A 84 5.27 -12.09 -6.97
C THR A 84 4.19 -11.36 -6.19
N THR A 85 4.04 -11.69 -4.90
CA THR A 85 3.09 -11.05 -4.00
C THR A 85 3.77 -10.53 -2.74
N LEU A 86 3.20 -9.50 -2.12
CA LEU A 86 3.70 -9.03 -0.83
C LEU A 86 3.59 -10.11 0.24
N PHE A 87 2.61 -11.01 0.15
CA PHE A 87 2.46 -12.11 1.08
C PHE A 87 3.64 -13.09 1.02
N GLU A 88 4.07 -13.46 -0.19
CA GLU A 88 5.27 -14.27 -0.40
C GLU A 88 6.50 -13.59 0.20
N TYR A 89 6.68 -12.29 -0.07
CA TYR A 89 7.81 -11.52 0.46
C TYR A 89 7.81 -11.48 2.00
N VAL A 90 6.67 -11.21 2.64
CA VAL A 90 6.62 -11.11 4.11
C VAL A 90 6.68 -12.46 4.82
N THR A 91 6.66 -13.57 4.08
CA THR A 91 6.76 -14.93 4.62
C THR A 91 8.05 -15.64 4.19
N SER A 92 8.96 -14.97 3.48
CA SER A 92 10.21 -15.57 2.99
C SER A 92 11.37 -15.56 4.00
N PHE A 93 11.18 -14.96 5.18
CA PHE A 93 12.19 -14.92 6.23
C PHE A 93 12.55 -16.30 6.77
N ARG A 94 13.83 -16.48 7.12
CA ARG A 94 14.35 -17.73 7.69
C ARG A 94 14.57 -17.66 9.20
N ASN A 95 14.58 -16.47 9.76
CA ASN A 95 14.83 -16.19 11.17
C ASN A 95 14.19 -14.84 11.57
N ASP A 96 14.18 -14.57 12.87
CA ASP A 96 13.51 -13.39 13.43
C ASP A 96 14.18 -12.07 13.00
N ASN A 97 15.49 -12.05 12.77
CA ASN A 97 16.19 -10.84 12.32
C ASN A 97 15.77 -10.46 10.89
N GLU A 98 15.67 -11.45 9.99
CA GLU A 98 15.13 -11.25 8.64
C GLU A 98 13.66 -10.82 8.70
N SER A 99 12.86 -11.42 9.58
CA SER A 99 11.46 -11.03 9.78
C SER A 99 11.33 -9.57 10.23
N PHE A 100 12.22 -9.12 11.12
CA PHE A 100 12.26 -7.73 11.58
C PHE A 100 12.66 -6.76 10.45
N ALA A 101 13.69 -7.09 9.68
CA ALA A 101 14.14 -6.27 8.56
C ALA A 101 13.04 -6.12 7.49
N ILE A 102 12.41 -7.23 7.08
CA ILE A 102 11.27 -7.23 6.16
C ILE A 102 10.12 -6.37 6.69
N LYS A 103 9.83 -6.42 8.00
CA LYS A 103 8.80 -5.58 8.60
C LYS A 103 9.15 -4.10 8.54
N GLU A 104 10.41 -3.73 8.80
CA GLU A 104 10.85 -2.34 8.66
C GLU A 104 10.76 -1.87 7.20
N ASP A 105 11.19 -2.68 6.24
CA ASP A 105 11.13 -2.36 4.81
C ASP A 105 9.69 -2.11 4.35
N VAL A 106 8.75 -3.00 4.72
CA VAL A 106 7.32 -2.83 4.42
C VAL A 106 6.76 -1.56 5.05
N LEU A 107 7.12 -1.26 6.31
CA LEU A 107 6.66 -0.04 6.97
C LEU A 107 7.23 1.22 6.32
N HIS A 108 8.51 1.22 5.94
CA HIS A 108 9.12 2.35 5.24
C HIS A 108 8.45 2.60 3.88
N ALA A 109 8.21 1.54 3.09
CA ALA A 109 7.48 1.63 1.83
C ALA A 109 6.03 2.14 2.01
N ALA A 110 5.30 1.61 3.00
CA ALA A 110 3.94 2.07 3.29
C ALA A 110 3.91 3.55 3.76
N ILE A 111 4.91 4.01 4.52
CA ILE A 111 5.02 5.41 4.91
C ILE A 111 5.34 6.28 3.68
N ALA A 112 6.25 5.84 2.80
CA ALA A 112 6.56 6.56 1.57
C ALA A 112 5.33 6.73 0.67
N ILE A 113 4.53 5.67 0.49
CA ILE A 113 3.24 5.75 -0.23
C ILE A 113 2.29 6.72 0.46
N LYS A 114 2.15 6.66 1.80
CA LYS A 114 1.29 7.57 2.55
C LYS A 114 1.68 9.04 2.35
N LEU A 115 2.97 9.33 2.32
CA LEU A 115 3.49 10.68 2.07
C LEU A 115 3.30 11.09 0.61
N GLY A 116 3.55 10.19 -0.34
CA GLY A 116 3.36 10.41 -1.77
C GLY A 116 1.91 10.74 -2.13
N LEU A 117 0.94 10.08 -1.51
CA LEU A 117 -0.51 10.35 -1.68
C LEU A 117 -0.94 11.79 -1.35
N ASN A 118 -0.07 12.60 -0.71
CA ASN A 118 -0.36 14.02 -0.48
C ASN A 118 -0.11 14.91 -1.71
N LEU A 119 0.54 14.37 -2.76
CA LEU A 119 0.85 15.10 -3.99
C LEU A 119 -0.27 15.03 -5.04
N PHE A 120 -1.26 14.18 -4.83
CA PHE A 120 -2.32 13.87 -5.80
C PHE A 120 -3.64 14.50 -5.39
N GLU A 121 -4.49 14.80 -6.38
CA GLU A 121 -5.88 15.18 -6.10
C GLU A 121 -6.64 13.98 -5.52
N ILE A 122 -7.53 14.23 -4.56
CA ILE A 122 -8.33 13.20 -3.90
C ILE A 122 -9.78 13.41 -4.29
N GLU A 123 -10.48 12.32 -4.59
CA GLU A 123 -11.92 12.34 -4.84
C GLU A 123 -12.63 13.09 -3.71
N SER A 124 -13.32 14.18 -4.08
CA SER A 124 -14.23 14.83 -3.15
C SER A 124 -15.45 13.93 -2.95
N LYS A 125 -16.03 13.97 -1.74
CA LYS A 125 -17.26 13.22 -1.43
C LYS A 125 -18.41 13.55 -2.39
N ASP A 126 -18.42 14.76 -2.96
CA ASP A 126 -19.47 15.25 -3.85
C ASP A 126 -19.30 14.80 -5.31
N GLN A 127 -18.07 14.50 -5.75
CA GLN A 127 -17.80 13.94 -7.09
C GLN A 127 -18.23 12.46 -7.17
N LYS A 128 -17.98 11.69 -6.10
CA LYS A 128 -18.27 10.25 -6.04
C LYS A 128 -19.76 9.92 -6.16
N VAL A 129 -20.64 10.74 -5.55
CA VAL A 129 -22.11 10.57 -5.64
C VAL A 129 -22.61 10.69 -7.08
N LYS A 130 -22.01 11.56 -7.90
CA LYS A 130 -22.44 11.78 -9.29
C LYS A 130 -22.01 10.66 -10.25
N GLU A 131 -20.93 9.94 -9.96
CA GLU A 131 -20.50 8.79 -10.76
C GLU A 131 -21.28 7.53 -10.41
N ASP A 132 -21.53 7.29 -9.12
CA ASP A 132 -22.36 6.16 -8.65
C ASP A 132 -23.80 6.26 -9.19
N GLU A 133 -24.36 7.48 -9.29
CA GLU A 133 -25.69 7.71 -9.89
C GLU A 133 -25.74 7.47 -11.40
N LYS A 134 -24.64 7.62 -12.13
CA LYS A 134 -24.58 7.40 -13.60
C LYS A 134 -24.43 5.93 -13.98
N ASN A 135 -23.81 5.12 -13.13
CA ASN A 135 -23.55 3.70 -13.40
C ASN A 135 -24.61 2.76 -12.81
N GLY A 136 -25.59 3.30 -12.07
CA GLY A 136 -26.70 2.57 -11.46
C GLY A 136 -28.01 2.54 -12.26
N GLY A 137 -27.99 2.87 -13.56
CA GLY A 137 -29.16 2.88 -14.45
C GLY A 137 -29.30 1.64 -15.32
#